data_AF-A0A932GVF1-F1
#
_entry.id   AF-A0A932GVF1-F1
#
_cell.length_a   1.000
_cell.length_b   1.000
_cell.length_c   1.000
_cell.angle_alpha   90.00
_cell.angle_beta   90.00
_cell.angle_gamma   90.00
#
_symmetry.space_group_name_H-M   'P 1'
#
loop_
_entity.id
_entity.type
_entity.pdbx_description
1 polymer ?
#
loop_
_entity_poly.entity_id
_entity_poly.type
_entity_poly.pdbx_seq_one_letter_code
_entity_poly.pdbx_strand_id
1 'polypeptide(L)'
;TWRNSSPANFTFSIKVSRFITHLKRLRDTGEAVEKFIARAKILGEKLGPLLYQLPPNMPRNDDVLESFLSILPGGIKHVFEFRHQS
;
A
#
# COMPACT_ATOMS: atom_id res chain seq x y z
N THR A 1 0.43 -0.69 -21.72
CA THR A 1 0.38 -0.57 -20.23
C THR A 1 0.49 -1.95 -19.62
N TRP A 2 0.92 -2.09 -18.36
CA TRP A 2 1.00 -3.41 -17.70
C TRP A 2 -0.30 -4.21 -17.74
N ARG A 3 -1.45 -3.52 -17.62
CA ARG A 3 -2.79 -4.12 -17.75
C ARG A 3 -2.96 -4.85 -19.08
N ASN A 4 -2.55 -4.25 -20.19
CA ASN A 4 -2.78 -4.79 -21.54
C ASN A 4 -1.70 -5.80 -21.97
N SER A 5 -0.50 -5.74 -21.36
CA SER A 5 0.61 -6.65 -21.68
C SER A 5 0.62 -7.96 -20.88
N SER A 6 -0.28 -8.11 -19.90
CA SER A 6 -0.42 -9.31 -19.07
C SER A 6 -1.61 -10.16 -19.51
N PRO A 7 -1.60 -11.49 -19.27
CA PRO A 7 -2.76 -12.36 -19.51
C PRO A 7 -4.03 -11.87 -18.80
N ALA A 8 -5.20 -12.24 -19.32
CA ALA A 8 -6.50 -11.80 -18.78
C ALA A 8 -6.69 -12.15 -17.29
N ASN A 9 -6.26 -13.34 -16.89
CA ASN A 9 -6.35 -13.88 -15.52
C ASN A 9 -5.14 -13.51 -14.64
N PHE A 10 -4.25 -12.63 -15.09
CA PHE A 10 -3.09 -12.21 -14.30
C PHE A 10 -3.49 -11.19 -13.24
N THR A 11 -3.07 -11.43 -12.00
CA THR A 11 -3.30 -10.53 -10.86
C THR A 11 -2.00 -9.89 -10.42
N PHE A 12 -1.98 -8.55 -10.31
CA PHE A 12 -0.83 -7.82 -9.78
C PHE A 12 -0.96 -7.59 -8.27
N SER A 13 0.14 -7.78 -7.55
CA SER A 13 0.35 -7.16 -6.24
C SER A 13 1.26 -5.95 -6.41
N ILE A 14 0.85 -4.78 -5.92
CA ILE A 14 1.62 -3.55 -6.08
C ILE A 14 2.19 -3.11 -4.74
N LYS A 15 3.52 -2.98 -4.69
CA LYS A 15 4.22 -2.44 -3.53
C LYS A 15 4.00 -0.94 -3.43
N VAL A 16 3.52 -0.50 -2.28
CA VAL A 16 3.25 0.90 -1.98
C VAL A 16 4.55 1.69 -1.93
N SER A 17 4.48 2.94 -2.40
CA SER A 17 5.65 3.83 -2.49
C SER A 17 6.45 3.88 -1.19
N ARG A 18 7.77 3.79 -1.32
CA ARG A 18 8.74 3.99 -0.24
C ARG A 18 8.53 5.33 0.48
N PHE A 19 8.02 6.34 -0.21
CA PHE A 19 7.68 7.63 0.40
C PHE A 19 6.66 7.46 1.55
N ILE A 20 5.63 6.64 1.37
CA ILE A 20 4.59 6.38 2.36
C ILE A 20 5.14 5.51 3.51
N THR A 21 5.81 4.41 3.19
CA THR A 21 6.20 3.40 4.17
C THR A 21 7.52 3.68 4.89
N HIS A 22 8.52 4.26 4.21
CA HIS A 22 9.87 4.43 4.78
C HIS A 22 10.19 5.87 5.16
N LEU A 23 9.78 6.85 4.33
CA LEU A 23 10.09 8.26 4.57
C LEU A 23 9.08 8.88 5.54
N LYS A 24 7.80 8.85 5.19
CA LYS A 24 6.71 9.33 6.04
C LYS A 24 6.36 8.38 7.18
N ARG A 25 6.76 7.10 7.09
CA ARG A 25 6.49 6.07 8.11
C ARG A 25 5.03 6.09 8.56
N LEU A 26 4.14 6.09 7.55
CA LEU A 26 2.67 6.12 7.68
C LEU A 26 2.05 7.43 8.19
N ARG A 27 2.83 8.45 8.58
CA ARG A 27 2.32 9.73 9.12
C ARG A 27 2.06 10.76 8.02
N ASP A 28 0.94 11.49 8.14
CA ASP A 28 0.55 12.58 7.22
C ASP A 28 0.60 12.18 5.74
N THR A 29 0.02 11.02 5.42
CA THR A 29 0.14 10.38 4.10
C THR A 29 -1.15 10.39 3.28
N GLY A 30 -2.25 10.99 3.76
CA GLY A 30 -3.58 10.95 3.12
C GLY A 30 -3.55 11.22 1.61
N GLU A 31 -3.04 12.38 1.21
CA GLU A 31 -2.93 12.76 -0.21
C GLU A 31 -2.01 11.82 -1.01
N ALA A 32 -0.91 11.35 -0.42
CA ALA A 32 0.02 10.44 -1.08
C ALA A 32 -0.61 9.06 -1.30
N VAL A 33 -1.37 8.56 -0.32
CA VAL A 33 -2.12 7.30 -0.40
C VAL A 33 -3.20 7.40 -1.46
N GLU A 34 -3.99 8.48 -1.47
CA GLU A 34 -5.06 8.71 -2.45
C GLU A 34 -4.50 8.72 -3.88
N LYS A 35 -3.45 9.51 -4.12
CA LYS A 35 -2.77 9.56 -5.44
C LYS A 35 -2.21 8.21 -5.86
N PHE A 36 -1.65 7.46 -4.91
CA PHE A 36 -1.11 6.13 -5.20
C PHE A 36 -2.22 5.15 -5.59
N ILE A 37 -3.31 5.11 -4.82
CA ILE A 37 -4.45 4.23 -5.07
C ILE A 37 -5.13 4.57 -6.40
N ALA A 38 -5.32 5.86 -6.70
CA ALA A 38 -5.89 6.30 -7.98
C ALA A 38 -5.10 5.75 -9.18
N ARG A 39 -3.77 5.75 -9.10
CA ARG A 39 -2.89 5.17 -10.13
C ARG A 39 -2.97 3.64 -10.17
N ALA A 40 -3.00 2.99 -9.01
CA ALA A 40 -3.11 1.53 -8.93
C ALA A 40 -4.43 1.02 -9.54
N LYS A 41 -5.54 1.75 -9.34
CA LYS A 41 -6.86 1.44 -9.91
C LYS A 41 -6.89 1.39 -11.43
N ILE A 42 -5.91 1.96 -12.13
CA ILE A 42 -5.79 1.85 -13.60
C ILE A 42 -5.60 0.38 -14.04
N LEU A 43 -5.14 -0.51 -13.17
CA LEU A 43 -5.06 -1.95 -13.44
C LEU A 43 -6.44 -2.63 -13.52
N GLY A 44 -7.50 -1.99 -13.01
CA GLY A 44 -8.87 -2.50 -13.02
C GLY A 44 -8.98 -3.85 -12.31
N GLU A 45 -9.65 -4.81 -12.94
CA GLU A 45 -9.86 -6.17 -12.43
C GLU A 45 -8.56 -6.94 -12.15
N LYS A 46 -7.43 -6.50 -12.73
CA LYS A 46 -6.11 -7.11 -12.48
C LYS A 46 -5.42 -6.56 -11.23
N LEU A 47 -6.01 -5.58 -10.54
CA LEU A 47 -5.50 -5.05 -9.29
C LEU A 47 -5.81 -6.04 -8.16
N GLY A 48 -4.77 -6.72 -7.68
CA GLY A 48 -4.81 -7.50 -6.45
C GLY A 48 -4.44 -6.64 -5.23
N PRO A 49 -3.67 -7.20 -4.28
CA PRO A 49 -3.37 -6.51 -3.03
C PRO A 49 -2.37 -5.36 -3.19
N LEU A 50 -2.47 -4.38 -2.29
CA LEU A 50 -1.45 -3.36 -2.09
C LEU A 50 -0.56 -3.76 -0.91
N LEU A 51 0.74 -3.90 -1.18
CA LEU A 51 1.72 -4.32 -0.17
C LEU A 51 2.38 -3.10 0.49
N TYR A 52 2.15 -2.95 1.79
CA TYR A 52 2.76 -2.00 2.69
C TYR A 52 3.90 -2.68 3.46
N GLN A 53 5.07 -2.76 2.84
CA GLN A 53 6.27 -3.25 3.49
C GLN A 53 6.94 -2.13 4.29
N LEU A 54 7.01 -2.29 5.61
CA LEU A 54 7.61 -1.32 6.52
C LEU A 54 9.11 -1.57 6.68
N PRO A 55 9.93 -0.53 6.93
CA PRO A 55 11.37 -0.70 7.09
C PRO A 55 11.69 -1.46 8.40
N PRO A 56 12.80 -2.21 8.45
CA PRO A 56 13.19 -2.98 9.63
C PRO A 56 13.56 -2.11 10.83
N ASN A 57 13.76 -0.80 10.66
CA ASN A 57 14.08 0.17 11.72
C ASN A 57 12.87 1.03 12.15
N MET A 58 11.66 0.52 11.95
CA MET A 58 10.42 1.11 12.42
C MET A 58 9.81 0.20 13.49
N PRO A 59 10.00 0.52 14.79
CA PRO A 59 9.37 -0.22 15.88
C PRO A 59 7.85 -0.14 15.84
N ARG A 60 7.19 -1.08 16.52
CA ARG A 60 5.74 -1.10 16.70
C ARG A 60 5.24 0.20 17.32
N ASN A 61 4.22 0.76 16.70
CA ASN A 61 3.48 1.92 17.19
C ASN A 61 2.04 1.78 16.70
N ASP A 62 1.15 1.39 17.61
CA ASP A 62 -0.22 1.04 17.28
C ASP A 62 -1.04 2.28 16.91
N ASP A 63 -0.82 3.43 17.58
CA ASP A 63 -1.52 4.69 17.27
C ASP A 63 -1.27 5.17 15.83
N VAL A 64 -0.02 5.05 15.37
CA VAL A 64 0.37 5.41 14.00
C VAL A 64 -0.23 4.45 12.99
N LEU A 65 -0.26 3.16 13.30
CA LEU A 65 -0.87 2.16 12.44
C LEU A 65 -2.39 2.38 12.36
N GLU A 66 -3.06 2.57 13.49
CA GLU A 66 -4.51 2.82 13.57
C GLU A 66 -4.90 4.07 12.77
N SER A 67 -4.20 5.19 12.99
CA SER A 67 -4.42 6.44 12.24
C SER A 67 -4.20 6.28 10.74
N PHE A 68 -3.27 5.42 10.34
CA PHE A 68 -3.05 5.12 8.92
C PHE A 68 -4.14 4.20 8.35
N LEU A 69 -4.57 3.19 9.09
CA LEU A 69 -5.61 2.27 8.66
C LEU A 69 -6.96 3.00 8.50
N SER A 70 -7.26 3.98 9.35
CA SER A 70 -8.52 4.74 9.28
C SER A 70 -8.68 5.57 8.00
N ILE A 71 -7.58 5.88 7.30
CA ILE A 71 -7.62 6.61 6.02
C ILE A 71 -7.65 5.69 4.80
N LEU A 72 -7.47 4.37 4.98
CA LEU A 72 -7.44 3.45 3.85
C LEU A 72 -8.86 3.20 3.33
N PRO A 73 -9.10 3.35 2.02
CA PRO A 73 -10.42 3.07 1.47
C PRO A 73 -10.70 1.57 1.46
N GLY A 74 -11.98 1.22 1.68
CA GLY A 74 -12.49 -0.12 1.47
C GLY A 74 -12.49 -0.55 -0.01
N GLY A 75 -12.79 -1.83 -0.26
CA GLY A 75 -12.87 -2.40 -1.61
C GLY A 75 -11.50 -2.73 -2.25
N ILE A 76 -10.41 -2.54 -1.51
CA ILE A 76 -9.05 -2.92 -1.91
C ILE A 76 -8.46 -3.79 -0.81
N LYS A 77 -7.75 -4.86 -1.18
CA LYS A 77 -7.02 -5.68 -0.21
C LYS A 77 -5.71 -4.99 0.16
N HIS A 78 -5.60 -4.51 1.38
CA HIS A 78 -4.37 -3.94 1.94
C HIS A 78 -3.61 -5.01 2.72
N VAL A 79 -2.31 -5.16 2.47
CA VAL A 79 -1.46 -6.18 3.10
C VAL A 79 -0.23 -5.51 3.70
N PHE A 80 0.04 -5.77 4.97
CA PHE A 80 1.19 -5.20 5.68
C PHE A 80 2.27 -6.28 5.91
N GLU A 81 3.52 -5.88 5.69
CA GLU A 81 4.70 -6.69 6.02
C GLU A 81 5.55 -5.90 7.02
N PHE A 82 5.50 -6.30 8.29
CA PHE A 82 6.33 -5.76 9.36
C PHE A 82 7.70 -6.44 9.33
N ARG A 83 8.77 -5.65 9.45
CA ARG A 83 10.16 -6.15 9.40
C ARG A 83 10.95 -5.93 10.69
N HIS A 84 10.38 -5.20 11.64
CA HIS A 84 10.90 -5.10 12.99
C HIS A 84 10.29 -6.22 13.85
N GLN A 85 11.02 -6.69 14.87
CA GLN A 85 10.61 -7.84 15.70
C GLN A 85 9.52 -7.52 16.74
N SER A 86 9.42 -6.26 17.16
CA SER A 86 8.42 -5.77 18.13
C SER A 86 7.00 -5.80 17.59
#